data_AF-A0A250IPI5-F1
#
_entry.id   AF-A0A250IPI5-F1
#
_cell.length_a   1.000
_cell.length_b   1.000
_cell.length_c   1.000
_cell.angle_alpha   90.00
_cell.angle_beta   90.00
_cell.angle_gamma   90.00
#
_symmetry.space_group_name_H-M   'P 1'
#
loop_
_entity.id
_entity.type
_entity.pdbx_description
1 polymer ?
#
loop_
_entity_poly.entity_id
_entity_poly.type
_entity_poly.pdbx_seq_one_letter_code
_entity_poly.pdbx_strand_id
1 'polypeptide(L)'
;MKLRPASLTLALSVLTSTPVWAQNAPATWTEHWFEHNQTVSRVYQDKDVAVYFDSAVNRSITWPNTFVADVWKYTRKTYGHFGPDAQLYAIFHTAKYSGGHPSTYFDTSHDSRNVIDIGSNSTTAWTSGTGNDLDIVTHEVAHIVEGASKGVHNSPAFGLWGDSKWAEIFIYDVYRGLGRTSDATRWSNLMVNGVDNFPRANTRWFRDWFLPIYNNYGGTQVLNRYFVLLAQYLPKNGGNYAKNLNWGEFIHFWSGAAGVNLKTLATSAFGWPAEWETQFVQAQRSYPFTYANPGPSAVTVFQDINHGGYGAALPVGSYNLAALSAWGVRNDDITSVRVASGYKVTFYADDNFTGASLTKTGDDASLVDDNWNDIATSLVVSTNGTAAPATTIQAQNYSGMSGVMTEATSDSGGGSNVGSIDTGDWLAYNGIQFPSSGSYKIEYRVSSLSGGGRLSLDLNAGTTVLGTVDIPSTGGWQNWTTVSHTVNVTAGTYNVGVYAAAGGWNLNWLRITKI
;
A
#
# COMPACT_ATOMS: atom_id res chain seq x y z
N MET A 1 3.37 -34.88 20.78
CA MET A 1 4.41 -33.84 20.93
C MET A 1 4.07 -32.72 19.93
N LYS A 2 3.34 -31.68 20.37
CA LYS A 2 2.93 -30.56 19.50
C LYS A 2 4.08 -29.55 19.48
N LEU A 3 4.73 -29.39 18.34
CA LEU A 3 5.73 -28.34 18.11
C LEU A 3 5.00 -26.99 18.10
N ARG A 4 5.40 -26.09 19.01
CA ARG A 4 4.97 -24.68 19.03
C ARG A 4 5.64 -23.97 17.85
N PRO A 5 4.95 -23.04 17.16
CA PRO A 5 5.61 -22.20 16.17
C PRO A 5 6.58 -21.26 16.91
N ALA A 6 7.83 -21.22 16.46
CA ALA A 6 8.84 -20.30 16.98
C ALA A 6 8.45 -18.88 16.58
N SER A 7 8.20 -18.01 17.58
CA SER A 7 8.16 -16.56 17.36
C SER A 7 9.57 -16.11 17.00
N LEU A 8 9.76 -15.80 15.72
CA LEU A 8 10.98 -15.22 15.21
C LEU A 8 10.95 -13.71 15.52
N THR A 9 11.42 -13.31 16.69
CA THR A 9 11.65 -11.90 17.00
C THR A 9 12.88 -11.45 16.23
N LEU A 10 12.69 -10.99 14.99
CA LEU A 10 13.75 -10.39 14.19
C LEU A 10 13.98 -8.97 14.71
N ALA A 11 14.96 -8.80 15.59
CA ALA A 11 15.44 -7.49 15.98
C ALA A 11 16.02 -6.81 14.72
N LEU A 12 15.31 -5.81 14.21
CA LEU A 12 15.86 -4.92 13.19
C LEU A 12 16.96 -4.12 13.88
N SER A 13 18.23 -4.45 13.62
CA SER A 13 19.34 -3.57 13.95
C SER A 13 19.20 -2.33 13.06
N VAL A 14 18.39 -1.37 13.50
CA VAL A 14 18.39 -0.02 12.94
C VAL A 14 19.81 0.48 13.13
N LEU A 15 20.51 0.82 12.05
CA LEU A 15 21.75 1.56 12.12
C LEU A 15 21.42 2.91 12.78
N THR A 16 21.65 3.02 14.09
CA THR A 16 21.40 4.21 14.91
C THR A 16 22.56 5.20 14.86
N SER A 17 23.38 5.20 13.80
CA SER A 17 24.37 6.26 13.64
C SER A 17 23.63 7.53 13.22
N THR A 18 23.52 8.48 14.15
CA THR A 18 23.06 9.84 13.84
C THR A 18 23.90 10.41 12.69
N PRO A 19 23.29 10.92 11.61
CA PRO A 19 24.05 11.51 10.51
C PRO A 19 24.96 12.59 11.06
N VAL A 20 26.24 12.50 10.73
CA VAL A 20 27.21 13.53 11.09
C VAL A 20 27.35 14.44 9.90
N TRP A 21 27.36 15.75 10.15
CA TRP A 21 27.72 16.68 9.10
C TRP A 21 29.19 16.46 8.74
N ALA A 22 29.47 16.02 7.50
CA ALA A 22 30.83 15.95 7.01
C ALA A 22 31.41 17.37 6.99
N GLN A 23 32.41 17.61 7.85
CA GLN A 23 32.87 18.97 8.12
C GLN A 23 33.55 19.62 6.90
N ASN A 24 33.94 18.87 5.86
CA ASN A 24 34.63 19.43 4.70
C ASN A 24 34.44 18.55 3.46
N ALA A 25 33.37 18.76 2.70
CA ALA A 25 33.39 18.38 1.28
C ALA A 25 34.66 19.02 0.65
N PRO A 26 35.44 18.34 -0.19
CA PRO A 26 36.68 18.92 -0.69
C PRO A 26 36.41 20.12 -1.62
N ALA A 27 37.29 21.13 -1.62
CA ALA A 27 37.12 22.28 -2.52
C ALA A 27 37.21 21.87 -4.00
N THR A 28 38.00 20.84 -4.28
CA THR A 28 38.14 20.20 -5.59
C THR A 28 38.07 18.69 -5.41
N TRP A 29 37.43 18.01 -6.32
CA TRP A 29 37.34 16.55 -6.33
C TRP A 29 37.68 16.06 -7.74
N THR A 30 38.47 14.99 -7.82
CA THR A 30 38.76 14.34 -9.10
C THR A 30 37.91 13.10 -9.19
N GLU A 31 37.01 13.07 -10.17
CA GLU A 31 36.27 11.87 -10.51
C GLU A 31 37.25 10.76 -10.89
N HIS A 32 36.98 9.54 -10.44
CA HIS A 32 37.84 8.37 -10.69
C HIS A 32 37.04 7.11 -11.02
N TRP A 33 35.81 7.30 -11.48
CA TRP A 33 34.89 6.25 -11.92
C TRP A 33 34.72 6.27 -13.44
N PHE A 34 34.52 5.09 -14.03
CA PHE A 34 34.38 4.90 -15.48
C PHE A 34 35.52 5.55 -16.28
N GLU A 35 35.19 6.33 -17.31
CA GLU A 35 36.12 7.11 -18.12
C GLU A 35 36.30 8.55 -17.58
N HIS A 36 35.65 8.88 -16.46
CA HIS A 36 35.71 10.22 -15.88
C HIS A 36 37.00 10.34 -15.06
N ASN A 37 37.89 11.19 -15.53
CA ASN A 37 39.07 11.67 -14.80
C ASN A 37 39.10 13.20 -14.85
N GLN A 38 37.97 13.81 -14.47
CA GLN A 38 37.85 15.28 -14.45
C GLN A 38 37.95 15.80 -13.04
N THR A 39 38.64 16.93 -12.92
CA THR A 39 38.65 17.69 -11.67
C THR A 39 37.45 18.63 -11.69
N VAL A 40 36.54 18.42 -10.76
CA VAL A 40 35.39 19.27 -10.49
C VAL A 40 35.66 20.15 -9.27
N SER A 41 35.08 21.35 -9.26
CA SER A 41 35.24 22.31 -8.17
C SER A 41 33.92 22.51 -7.45
N ARG A 42 33.94 22.52 -6.12
CA ARG A 42 32.78 22.83 -5.32
C ARG A 42 32.37 24.28 -5.53
N VAL A 43 31.11 24.51 -5.90
CA VAL A 43 30.51 25.83 -6.10
C VAL A 43 29.55 26.22 -4.99
N TYR A 44 29.04 25.24 -4.23
CA TYR A 44 28.14 25.46 -3.11
C TYR A 44 28.20 24.32 -2.10
N GLN A 45 27.93 24.63 -0.82
CA GLN A 45 27.75 23.64 0.24
C GLN A 45 26.84 24.17 1.34
N ASP A 46 25.97 23.31 1.86
CA ASP A 46 25.27 23.50 3.13
C ASP A 46 25.30 22.22 3.97
N LYS A 47 24.37 22.06 4.93
CA LYS A 47 24.30 20.86 5.76
C LYS A 47 23.73 19.61 5.07
N ASP A 48 23.12 19.79 3.91
CA ASP A 48 22.35 18.79 3.18
C ASP A 48 23.02 18.43 1.84
N VAL A 49 23.75 19.35 1.19
CA VAL A 49 24.34 19.11 -0.12
C VAL A 49 25.72 19.75 -0.29
N ALA A 50 26.50 19.20 -1.21
CA ALA A 50 27.68 19.83 -1.81
C ALA A 50 27.56 19.76 -3.35
N VAL A 51 27.59 20.91 -4.02
CA VAL A 51 27.43 21.02 -5.48
C VAL A 51 28.78 21.30 -6.13
N TYR A 52 29.10 20.55 -7.17
CA TYR A 52 30.35 20.59 -7.91
C TYR A 52 30.08 20.80 -9.39
N PHE A 53 30.89 21.65 -10.00
CA PHE A 53 30.89 21.91 -11.43
C PHE A 53 32.26 21.56 -12.00
N ASP A 54 32.27 20.97 -13.20
CA ASP A 54 33.48 20.99 -14.02
C ASP A 54 33.77 22.42 -14.53
N SER A 55 34.87 22.59 -15.26
CA SER A 55 35.26 23.91 -15.78
C SER A 55 34.35 24.45 -16.90
N ALA A 56 33.50 23.60 -17.50
CA ALA A 56 32.63 23.96 -18.62
C ALA A 56 31.26 24.46 -18.16
N VAL A 57 30.79 24.07 -16.96
CA VAL A 57 29.53 24.60 -16.42
C VAL A 57 29.69 26.08 -16.06
N ASN A 58 28.72 26.91 -16.46
CA ASN A 58 28.68 28.32 -16.09
C ASN A 58 28.47 28.48 -14.58
N ARG A 59 29.49 28.99 -13.88
CA ARG A 59 29.48 29.20 -12.42
C ARG A 59 28.46 30.22 -11.92
N SER A 60 27.83 31.02 -12.78
CA SER A 60 26.73 31.90 -12.38
C SER A 60 25.42 31.15 -12.15
N ILE A 61 25.34 29.86 -12.49
CA ILE A 61 24.15 29.02 -12.30
C ILE A 61 24.07 28.60 -10.82
N THR A 62 22.96 28.96 -10.16
CA THR A 62 22.80 28.74 -8.71
C THR A 62 21.54 27.99 -8.31
N TRP A 63 20.60 27.73 -9.22
CA TRP A 63 19.39 26.96 -8.90
C TRP A 63 19.67 25.55 -8.35
N PRO A 64 20.77 24.84 -8.72
CA PRO A 64 21.04 23.52 -8.13
C PRO A 64 21.24 23.59 -6.62
N ASN A 65 21.80 24.69 -6.11
CA ASN A 65 22.09 24.88 -4.69
C ASN A 65 20.83 24.69 -3.83
N THR A 66 19.71 25.25 -4.28
CA THR A 66 18.43 25.14 -3.57
C THR A 66 17.67 23.89 -3.95
N PHE A 67 17.55 23.59 -5.25
CA PHE A 67 16.69 22.49 -5.70
C PHE A 67 17.22 21.12 -5.28
N VAL A 68 18.54 20.87 -5.44
CA VAL A 68 19.15 19.60 -5.00
C VAL A 68 18.98 19.43 -3.49
N ALA A 69 19.14 20.52 -2.72
CA ALA A 69 18.95 20.49 -1.27
C ALA A 69 17.50 20.18 -0.88
N ASP A 70 16.52 20.76 -1.56
CA ASP A 70 15.11 20.51 -1.30
C ASP A 70 14.72 19.05 -1.62
N VAL A 71 15.17 18.54 -2.78
CA VAL A 71 14.99 17.12 -3.14
C VAL A 71 15.59 16.23 -2.07
N TRP A 72 16.86 16.43 -1.69
CA TRP A 72 17.54 15.58 -0.72
C TRP A 72 16.93 15.66 0.68
N LYS A 73 16.53 16.85 1.14
CA LYS A 73 15.81 17.02 2.41
C LYS A 73 14.50 16.22 2.41
N TYR A 74 13.72 16.32 1.33
CA TYR A 74 12.51 15.53 1.17
C TYR A 74 12.81 14.04 1.19
N THR A 75 13.81 13.59 0.41
CA THR A 75 14.24 12.19 0.34
C THR A 75 14.59 11.65 1.72
N ARG A 76 15.42 12.36 2.50
CA ARG A 76 15.83 11.90 3.82
C ARG A 76 14.70 11.92 4.85
N LYS A 77 13.83 12.93 4.78
CA LYS A 77 12.62 12.99 5.62
C LYS A 77 11.71 11.78 5.38
N THR A 78 11.59 11.36 4.13
CA THR A 78 10.68 10.29 3.72
C THR A 78 11.27 8.89 3.88
N TYR A 79 12.46 8.67 3.33
CA TYR A 79 13.06 7.34 3.18
C TYR A 79 14.09 7.02 4.27
N GLY A 80 14.48 8.01 5.08
CA GLY A 80 15.43 7.88 6.17
C GLY A 80 16.86 8.23 5.75
N HIS A 81 17.84 7.67 6.45
CA HIS A 81 19.24 7.97 6.22
C HIS A 81 19.88 7.06 5.18
N PHE A 82 20.83 7.61 4.43
CA PHE A 82 21.60 6.93 3.40
C PHE A 82 23.07 6.90 3.82
N GLY A 83 23.34 6.28 4.97
CA GLY A 83 24.69 6.23 5.53
C GLY A 83 25.00 7.37 6.53
N PRO A 84 26.26 7.46 6.97
CA PRO A 84 26.66 8.33 8.06
C PRO A 84 26.78 9.81 7.64
N ASP A 85 27.05 10.08 6.37
CA ASP A 85 27.13 11.45 5.85
C ASP A 85 25.73 11.99 5.53
N ALA A 86 25.44 13.17 6.06
CA ALA A 86 24.21 13.88 5.79
C ALA A 86 24.13 14.43 4.36
N GLN A 87 25.26 14.64 3.69
CA GLN A 87 25.32 15.36 2.43
C GLN A 87 25.08 14.47 1.20
N LEU A 88 24.37 15.03 0.22
CA LEU A 88 24.40 14.57 -1.16
C LEU A 88 25.45 15.36 -1.95
N TYR A 89 26.28 14.66 -2.72
CA TYR A 89 27.29 15.27 -3.58
C TYR A 89 26.76 15.30 -5.01
N ALA A 90 26.49 16.48 -5.54
CA ALA A 90 25.91 16.65 -6.87
C ALA A 90 26.95 17.25 -7.81
N ILE A 91 27.27 16.53 -8.88
CA ILE A 91 28.23 16.93 -9.91
C ILE A 91 27.45 17.26 -11.19
N PHE A 92 27.81 18.37 -11.82
CA PHE A 92 27.23 18.79 -13.10
C PHE A 92 28.30 18.96 -14.17
N HIS A 93 27.97 18.52 -15.38
CA HIS A 93 28.78 18.64 -16.58
C HIS A 93 28.00 19.33 -17.71
N THR A 94 28.68 20.19 -18.47
CA THR A 94 28.12 20.85 -19.66
C THR A 94 28.89 20.41 -20.91
N ALA A 95 28.16 20.23 -22.01
CA ALA A 95 28.66 19.78 -23.32
C ALA A 95 29.36 18.40 -23.33
N LYS A 96 29.07 17.53 -22.36
CA LYS A 96 29.65 16.18 -22.24
C LYS A 96 28.82 15.28 -21.31
N TYR A 97 29.14 13.99 -21.32
CA TYR A 97 28.65 12.98 -20.37
C TYR A 97 27.12 12.99 -20.19
N SER A 98 26.37 13.06 -21.29
CA SER A 98 24.92 13.12 -21.25
C SER A 98 24.30 11.95 -20.47
N GLY A 99 23.37 12.27 -19.57
CA GLY A 99 22.73 11.29 -18.70
C GLY A 99 23.16 11.51 -17.25
N GLY A 100 22.91 10.50 -16.42
CA GLY A 100 23.32 10.52 -15.03
C GLY A 100 24.04 9.24 -14.62
N HIS A 101 24.89 9.38 -13.62
CA HIS A 101 25.65 8.34 -12.98
C HIS A 101 25.52 8.48 -11.47
N PRO A 102 24.60 7.73 -10.84
CA PRO A 102 24.41 7.80 -9.40
C PRO A 102 25.30 6.78 -8.72
N SER A 103 25.69 7.09 -7.49
CA SER A 103 26.37 6.12 -6.63
C SER A 103 25.98 6.31 -5.18
N THR A 104 26.03 5.22 -4.42
CA THR A 104 25.62 5.22 -3.03
C THR A 104 26.82 5.22 -2.10
N TYR A 105 26.61 5.58 -0.84
CA TYR A 105 27.67 5.55 0.17
C TYR A 105 28.30 4.16 0.41
N PHE A 106 27.71 3.08 -0.13
CA PHE A 106 28.31 1.74 -0.10
C PHE A 106 29.48 1.59 -1.08
N ASP A 107 29.56 2.45 -2.09
CA ASP A 107 30.47 2.31 -3.20
C ASP A 107 31.78 3.06 -2.95
N THR A 108 32.86 2.31 -2.73
CA THR A 108 34.20 2.87 -2.56
C THR A 108 34.72 3.58 -3.81
N SER A 109 34.19 3.25 -4.99
CA SER A 109 34.50 3.93 -6.25
C SER A 109 34.08 5.41 -6.27
N HIS A 110 33.20 5.82 -5.35
CA HIS A 110 32.76 7.21 -5.21
C HIS A 110 33.11 7.76 -3.83
N ASP A 111 34.23 7.30 -3.26
CA ASP A 111 34.72 7.66 -1.94
C ASP A 111 33.70 7.38 -0.81
N SER A 112 32.81 6.38 -1.00
CA SER A 112 31.73 6.06 -0.05
C SER A 112 30.80 7.24 0.24
N ARG A 113 30.49 8.03 -0.80
CA ARG A 113 29.53 9.15 -0.75
C ARG A 113 28.25 8.81 -1.50
N ASN A 114 27.15 9.44 -1.13
CA ASN A 114 25.98 9.50 -2.02
C ASN A 114 26.24 10.55 -3.08
N VAL A 115 26.23 10.15 -4.35
CA VAL A 115 26.61 10.98 -5.48
C VAL A 115 25.52 10.94 -6.53
N ILE A 116 25.20 12.11 -7.08
CA ILE A 116 24.58 12.23 -8.39
C ILE A 116 25.58 12.92 -9.30
N ASP A 117 25.98 12.28 -10.39
CA ASP A 117 26.86 12.84 -11.41
C ASP A 117 26.07 12.97 -12.71
N ILE A 118 25.86 14.20 -13.17
CA ILE A 118 24.89 14.51 -14.23
C ILE A 118 25.55 15.33 -15.31
N GLY A 119 25.37 14.91 -16.56
CA GLY A 119 25.86 15.66 -17.71
C GLY A 119 24.81 15.88 -18.79
N SER A 120 25.17 16.76 -19.73
CA SER A 120 24.35 17.10 -20.88
C SER A 120 25.26 17.44 -22.06
N ASN A 121 24.91 16.95 -23.25
CA ASN A 121 25.61 17.30 -24.49
C ASN A 121 25.34 18.74 -24.94
N SER A 122 24.41 19.46 -24.31
CA SER A 122 24.13 20.86 -24.63
C SER A 122 25.20 21.79 -24.06
N THR A 123 25.65 22.75 -24.87
CA THR A 123 26.57 23.82 -24.44
C THR A 123 25.90 24.88 -23.56
N THR A 124 24.57 24.91 -23.51
CA THR A 124 23.78 25.82 -22.67
C THR A 124 23.05 25.09 -21.54
N ALA A 125 23.49 23.86 -21.21
CA ALA A 125 22.88 23.05 -20.16
C ALA A 125 22.79 23.82 -18.83
N TRP A 126 21.78 23.49 -18.02
CA TRP A 126 21.57 24.01 -16.68
C TRP A 126 21.18 25.49 -16.61
N THR A 127 21.06 26.20 -17.73
CA THR A 127 20.73 27.63 -17.72
C THR A 127 19.28 27.89 -17.30
N SER A 128 18.35 26.98 -17.60
CA SER A 128 16.92 27.22 -17.35
C SER A 128 16.50 26.85 -15.92
N GLY A 129 17.09 25.80 -15.34
CA GLY A 129 16.65 25.28 -14.04
C GLY A 129 15.18 24.83 -14.05
N THR A 130 14.72 24.32 -15.19
CA THR A 130 13.34 23.87 -15.42
C THR A 130 13.32 22.62 -16.29
N GLY A 131 12.19 21.90 -16.29
CA GLY A 131 12.02 20.73 -17.15
C GLY A 131 13.07 19.66 -16.86
N ASN A 132 13.78 19.22 -17.91
CA ASN A 132 14.76 18.14 -17.78
C ASN A 132 15.91 18.45 -16.82
N ASP A 133 16.28 19.73 -16.64
CA ASP A 133 17.29 20.14 -15.66
C ASP A 133 16.90 19.66 -14.24
N LEU A 134 15.61 19.73 -13.90
CA LEU A 134 15.06 19.29 -12.61
C LEU A 134 14.75 17.79 -12.59
N ASP A 135 14.24 17.27 -13.71
CA ASP A 135 13.81 15.88 -13.84
C ASP A 135 15.01 14.93 -13.65
N ILE A 136 16.13 15.20 -14.32
CA ILE A 136 17.33 14.35 -14.23
C ILE A 136 17.99 14.39 -12.85
N VAL A 137 18.01 15.56 -12.19
CA VAL A 137 18.51 15.68 -10.80
C VAL A 137 17.70 14.80 -9.87
N THR A 138 16.37 14.87 -9.99
CA THR A 138 15.47 14.11 -9.13
C THR A 138 15.53 12.62 -9.47
N HIS A 139 15.72 12.28 -10.74
CA HIS A 139 15.93 10.93 -11.22
C HIS A 139 17.14 10.26 -10.56
N GLU A 140 18.30 10.92 -10.57
CA GLU A 140 19.52 10.33 -9.99
C GLU A 140 19.41 10.13 -8.48
N VAL A 141 18.68 11.02 -7.79
CA VAL A 141 18.37 10.81 -6.37
C VAL A 141 17.47 9.57 -6.17
N ALA A 142 16.60 9.25 -7.13
CA ALA A 142 15.77 8.05 -7.06
C ALA A 142 16.62 6.77 -7.02
N HIS A 143 17.74 6.73 -7.74
CA HIS A 143 18.67 5.60 -7.71
C HIS A 143 19.38 5.45 -6.35
N ILE A 144 19.67 6.55 -5.66
CA ILE A 144 20.18 6.48 -4.29
C ILE A 144 19.12 5.87 -3.35
N VAL A 145 17.86 6.28 -3.50
CA VAL A 145 16.75 5.65 -2.76
C VAL A 145 16.68 4.16 -3.08
N GLU A 146 16.74 3.81 -4.35
CA GLU A 146 16.63 2.44 -4.84
C GLU A 146 17.76 1.53 -4.32
N GLY A 147 18.99 2.02 -4.35
CA GLY A 147 20.21 1.25 -4.12
C GLY A 147 20.72 1.28 -2.67
N ALA A 148 20.21 2.16 -1.81
CA ALA A 148 20.72 2.33 -0.45
C ALA A 148 19.66 2.50 0.64
N SER A 149 18.37 2.39 0.30
CA SER A 149 17.29 2.48 1.30
C SER A 149 17.46 1.48 2.43
N LYS A 150 17.21 1.95 3.65
CA LYS A 150 17.20 1.15 4.88
C LYS A 150 18.52 0.45 5.17
N GLY A 151 19.63 1.03 4.71
CA GLY A 151 20.97 0.51 4.99
C GLY A 151 21.25 -0.85 4.34
N VAL A 152 20.59 -1.14 3.21
CA VAL A 152 20.85 -2.35 2.42
C VAL A 152 21.23 -1.92 1.00
N HIS A 153 22.33 -2.47 0.52
CA HIS A 153 22.93 -2.15 -0.76
C HIS A 153 22.31 -2.94 -1.92
N ASN A 154 22.26 -2.30 -3.09
CA ASN A 154 21.69 -2.72 -4.37
C ASN A 154 20.16 -2.70 -4.44
N SER A 155 19.64 -2.74 -5.67
CA SER A 155 18.20 -2.84 -5.95
C SER A 155 17.84 -4.25 -6.42
N PRO A 156 17.09 -5.03 -5.63
CA PRO A 156 16.67 -6.36 -6.03
C PRO A 156 15.57 -6.33 -7.11
N ALA A 157 14.96 -5.17 -7.37
CA ALA A 157 13.90 -4.99 -8.36
C ALA A 157 14.37 -4.41 -9.70
N PHE A 158 15.62 -3.92 -9.77
CA PHE A 158 16.17 -3.28 -10.98
C PHE A 158 16.02 -4.14 -12.23
N GLY A 159 16.27 -5.46 -12.12
CA GLY A 159 16.12 -6.39 -13.24
C GLY A 159 14.68 -6.55 -13.78
N LEU A 160 13.67 -6.11 -13.02
CA LEU A 160 12.26 -6.20 -13.43
C LEU A 160 11.76 -4.89 -14.03
N TRP A 161 12.07 -3.77 -13.39
CA TRP A 161 11.57 -2.46 -13.79
C TRP A 161 12.56 -1.66 -14.66
N GLY A 162 13.84 -2.03 -14.66
CA GLY A 162 14.90 -1.28 -15.33
C GLY A 162 15.00 0.18 -14.88
N ASP A 163 15.89 0.90 -15.57
CA ASP A 163 15.81 2.34 -15.65
C ASP A 163 14.66 2.71 -16.61
N SER A 164 13.60 3.44 -16.23
CA SER A 164 13.52 4.39 -15.11
C SER A 164 12.30 4.23 -14.21
N LYS A 165 11.59 3.10 -14.24
CA LYS A 165 10.16 3.08 -13.82
C LYS A 165 9.94 3.46 -12.35
N TRP A 166 10.87 3.11 -11.47
CA TRP A 166 10.87 3.60 -10.08
C TRP A 166 11.11 5.12 -10.01
N ALA A 167 12.11 5.63 -10.74
CA ALA A 167 12.41 7.06 -10.79
C ALA A 167 11.22 7.88 -11.30
N GLU A 168 10.44 7.36 -12.27
CA GLU A 168 9.26 8.05 -12.81
C GLU A 168 8.25 8.41 -11.71
N ILE A 169 7.91 7.47 -10.81
CA ILE A 169 6.98 7.74 -9.72
C ILE A 169 7.63 8.56 -8.59
N PHE A 170 8.92 8.35 -8.34
CA PHE A 170 9.67 9.13 -7.35
C PHE A 170 9.73 10.62 -7.72
N ILE A 171 9.98 10.95 -8.99
CA ILE A 171 10.00 12.36 -9.46
C ILE A 171 8.62 13.00 -9.24
N TYR A 172 7.54 12.28 -9.57
CA TYR A 172 6.19 12.75 -9.29
C TYR A 172 5.96 13.01 -7.80
N ASP A 173 6.33 12.05 -6.94
CA ASP A 173 6.22 12.15 -5.48
C ASP A 173 6.99 13.36 -4.93
N VAL A 174 8.25 13.54 -5.33
CA VAL A 174 9.09 14.66 -4.90
C VAL A 174 8.48 15.99 -5.32
N TYR A 175 8.05 16.16 -6.57
CA TYR A 175 7.40 17.40 -7.00
C TYR A 175 6.12 17.71 -6.22
N ARG A 176 5.33 16.69 -5.90
CA ARG A 176 4.14 16.84 -5.04
C ARG A 176 4.55 17.26 -3.62
N GLY A 177 5.55 16.61 -3.04
CA GLY A 177 6.06 16.88 -1.70
C GLY A 177 6.68 18.27 -1.53
N LEU A 178 7.31 18.79 -2.59
CA LEU A 178 7.90 20.13 -2.63
C LEU A 178 6.89 21.23 -3.03
N GLY A 179 5.61 20.89 -3.25
CA GLY A 179 4.59 21.86 -3.67
C GLY A 179 4.75 22.37 -5.10
N ARG A 180 5.57 21.70 -5.94
CA ARG A 180 5.82 22.06 -7.35
C ARG A 180 4.72 21.52 -8.26
N THR A 181 3.50 22.03 -8.09
CA THR A 181 2.30 21.50 -8.74
C THR A 181 2.34 21.54 -10.27
N SER A 182 2.95 22.57 -10.87
CA SER A 182 3.14 22.67 -12.31
C SER A 182 4.07 21.60 -12.85
N ASP A 183 5.19 21.34 -12.16
CA ASP A 183 6.17 20.32 -12.55
C ASP A 183 5.60 18.92 -12.36
N ALA A 184 4.91 18.66 -11.25
CA ALA A 184 4.21 17.39 -11.02
C ALA A 184 3.16 17.11 -12.11
N THR A 185 2.41 18.13 -12.52
CA THR A 185 1.37 17.98 -13.58
C THR A 185 2.02 17.72 -14.94
N ARG A 186 3.05 18.49 -15.31
CA ARG A 186 3.80 18.29 -16.55
C ARG A 186 4.40 16.88 -16.60
N TRP A 187 5.08 16.47 -15.53
CA TRP A 187 5.74 15.17 -15.43
C TRP A 187 4.72 14.03 -15.51
N SER A 188 3.63 14.10 -14.74
CA SER A 188 2.57 13.10 -14.80
C SER A 188 1.97 12.98 -16.21
N ASN A 189 1.69 14.09 -16.88
CA ASN A 189 1.16 14.08 -18.25
C ASN A 189 2.12 13.45 -19.26
N LEU A 190 3.43 13.58 -19.04
CA LEU A 190 4.44 12.92 -19.86
C LEU A 190 4.44 11.41 -19.58
N MET A 191 4.54 11.01 -18.31
CA MET A 191 4.72 9.61 -17.91
C MET A 191 3.48 8.74 -18.14
N VAL A 192 2.26 9.26 -18.01
CA VAL A 192 1.03 8.48 -18.33
C VAL A 192 0.96 8.07 -19.80
N ASN A 193 1.66 8.78 -20.67
CA ASN A 193 1.77 8.48 -22.09
C ASN A 193 2.94 7.55 -22.42
N GLY A 194 3.83 7.27 -21.47
CA GLY A 194 4.93 6.33 -21.61
C GLY A 194 4.45 4.91 -21.90
N VAL A 195 5.10 4.25 -22.87
CA VAL A 195 4.81 2.88 -23.28
C VAL A 195 6.11 2.10 -23.38
N ASP A 196 6.14 0.95 -22.73
CA ASP A 196 7.24 0.00 -22.70
C ASP A 196 6.81 -1.34 -23.30
N ASN A 197 7.80 -2.12 -23.71
CA ASN A 197 7.59 -3.49 -24.23
C ASN A 197 7.91 -4.58 -23.20
N PHE A 198 8.13 -4.20 -21.95
CA PHE A 198 8.39 -5.11 -20.84
C PHE A 198 7.44 -4.81 -19.66
N PRO A 199 6.99 -5.85 -18.94
CA PRO A 199 7.22 -7.28 -19.19
C PRO A 199 6.48 -7.81 -20.43
N ARG A 200 5.60 -7.00 -21.02
CA ARG A 200 4.95 -7.29 -22.31
C ARG A 200 4.81 -6.03 -23.15
N ALA A 201 4.54 -6.23 -24.44
CA ALA A 201 4.22 -5.14 -25.37
C ALA A 201 3.09 -4.25 -24.82
N ASN A 202 3.24 -2.94 -25.02
CA ASN A 202 2.27 -1.91 -24.62
C ASN A 202 2.06 -1.77 -23.10
N THR A 203 3.04 -2.15 -22.28
CA THR A 203 2.99 -1.91 -20.83
C THR A 203 3.12 -0.42 -20.54
N ARG A 204 2.33 0.10 -19.59
CA ARG A 204 2.45 1.48 -19.11
C ARG A 204 2.70 1.53 -17.62
N TRP A 205 3.96 1.40 -17.21
CA TRP A 205 4.37 1.29 -15.81
C TRP A 205 3.84 2.42 -14.92
N PHE A 206 4.07 3.67 -15.31
CA PHE A 206 3.60 4.81 -14.52
C PHE A 206 2.07 4.81 -14.41
N ARG A 207 1.36 4.71 -15.55
CA ARG A 207 -0.10 4.83 -15.63
C ARG A 207 -0.84 3.69 -14.94
N ASP A 208 -0.42 2.45 -15.19
CA ASP A 208 -1.20 1.25 -14.87
C ASP A 208 -0.71 0.55 -13.59
N TRP A 209 0.50 0.84 -13.12
CA TRP A 209 1.06 0.22 -11.92
C TRP A 209 1.34 1.23 -10.81
N PHE A 210 2.29 2.15 -11.01
CA PHE A 210 2.77 3.00 -9.94
C PHE A 210 1.78 4.10 -9.52
N LEU A 211 1.16 4.79 -10.47
CA LEU A 211 0.23 5.88 -10.17
C LEU A 211 -1.04 5.38 -9.44
N PRO A 212 -1.68 4.26 -9.82
CA PRO A 212 -2.78 3.69 -9.05
C PRO A 212 -2.36 3.26 -7.65
N ILE A 213 -1.16 2.70 -7.49
CA ILE A 213 -0.66 2.31 -6.17
C ILE A 213 -0.47 3.55 -5.29
N TYR A 214 0.19 4.58 -5.83
CA TYR A 214 0.43 5.85 -5.16
C TYR A 214 -0.88 6.52 -4.74
N ASN A 215 -1.83 6.68 -5.67
CA ASN A 215 -3.07 7.40 -5.40
C ASN A 215 -3.99 6.70 -4.38
N ASN A 216 -3.99 5.37 -4.36
CA ASN A 216 -4.98 4.61 -3.59
C ASN A 216 -4.46 4.08 -2.26
N TYR A 217 -3.15 3.97 -2.08
CA TYR A 217 -2.56 3.26 -0.92
C TYR A 217 -1.61 4.13 -0.11
N GLY A 218 -1.87 5.43 -0.06
CA GLY A 218 -1.17 6.35 0.84
C GLY A 218 0.10 6.96 0.23
N GLY A 219 0.10 7.26 -1.07
CA GLY A 219 1.10 8.12 -1.71
C GLY A 219 2.54 7.76 -1.37
N THR A 220 3.29 8.75 -0.92
CA THR A 220 4.67 8.62 -0.46
C THR A 220 4.90 7.45 0.51
N GLN A 221 3.97 7.19 1.43
CA GLN A 221 4.10 6.15 2.44
C GLN A 221 4.11 4.74 1.83
N VAL A 222 3.40 4.48 0.73
CA VAL A 222 3.43 3.16 0.07
C VAL A 222 4.78 2.90 -0.58
N LEU A 223 5.38 3.94 -1.17
CA LEU A 223 6.68 3.86 -1.83
C LEU A 223 7.77 3.54 -0.81
N ASN A 224 7.77 4.23 0.35
CA ASN A 224 8.73 3.96 1.42
C ASN A 224 8.53 2.58 2.07
N ARG A 225 7.28 2.15 2.29
CA ARG A 225 6.95 0.84 2.87
C ARG A 225 7.49 -0.32 2.03
N TYR A 226 7.51 -0.19 0.71
CA TYR A 226 8.11 -1.18 -0.17
C TYR A 226 9.58 -1.46 0.21
N PHE A 227 10.40 -0.42 0.40
CA PHE A 227 11.80 -0.59 0.81
C PHE A 227 11.95 -1.08 2.25
N VAL A 228 11.05 -0.69 3.16
CA VAL A 228 11.02 -1.25 4.54
C VAL A 228 10.82 -2.76 4.49
N LEU A 229 9.84 -3.24 3.72
CA LEU A 229 9.55 -4.67 3.63
C LEU A 229 10.68 -5.44 2.96
N LEU A 230 11.26 -4.92 1.88
CA LEU A 230 12.43 -5.54 1.26
C LEU A 230 13.57 -5.70 2.28
N ALA A 231 13.93 -4.63 2.98
CA ALA A 231 14.99 -4.67 3.97
C ALA A 231 14.67 -5.58 5.16
N GLN A 232 13.39 -5.76 5.52
CA GLN A 232 13.00 -6.63 6.62
C GLN A 232 13.01 -8.11 6.24
N TYR A 233 12.52 -8.46 5.05
CA TYR A 233 12.19 -9.85 4.70
C TYR A 233 13.07 -10.46 3.63
N LEU A 234 13.62 -9.67 2.70
CA LEU A 234 14.44 -10.23 1.63
C LEU A 234 15.82 -10.64 2.20
N PRO A 235 16.32 -11.85 1.91
CA PRO A 235 17.60 -12.31 2.43
C PRO A 235 18.75 -11.37 2.05
N LYS A 236 19.73 -11.25 2.95
CA LYS A 236 20.92 -10.39 2.79
C LYS A 236 22.19 -11.21 2.88
N ASN A 237 23.22 -10.77 2.15
CA ASN A 237 24.58 -11.26 2.27
C ASN A 237 25.48 -10.07 2.65
N GLY A 238 25.82 -9.98 3.94
CA GLY A 238 26.43 -8.78 4.50
C GLY A 238 25.49 -7.58 4.36
N GLY A 239 26.02 -6.46 3.84
CA GLY A 239 25.25 -5.25 3.57
C GLY A 239 24.37 -5.31 2.30
N ASN A 240 24.45 -6.37 1.48
CA ASN A 240 23.77 -6.45 0.19
C ASN A 240 22.51 -7.31 0.26
N TYR A 241 21.52 -7.05 -0.60
CA TYR A 241 20.51 -8.06 -0.90
C TYR A 241 21.16 -9.30 -1.53
N ALA A 242 20.77 -10.49 -1.07
CA ALA A 242 21.38 -11.76 -1.51
C ALA A 242 20.83 -12.25 -2.86
N LYS A 243 19.75 -11.64 -3.37
CA LYS A 243 19.08 -12.05 -4.61
C LYS A 243 18.24 -10.92 -5.20
N ASN A 244 17.99 -11.02 -6.51
CA ASN A 244 16.97 -10.24 -7.20
C ASN A 244 15.58 -10.83 -6.99
N LEU A 245 14.55 -9.99 -7.15
CA LEU A 245 13.16 -10.40 -7.12
C LEU A 245 12.78 -11.07 -8.44
N ASN A 246 11.92 -12.08 -8.35
CA ASN A 246 11.07 -12.48 -9.47
C ASN A 246 9.74 -11.69 -9.45
N TRP A 247 8.89 -11.88 -10.45
CA TRP A 247 7.61 -11.16 -10.56
C TRP A 247 6.66 -11.48 -9.41
N GLY A 248 6.50 -12.75 -9.04
CA GLY A 248 5.64 -13.10 -7.90
C GLY A 248 6.07 -12.43 -6.59
N GLU A 249 7.37 -12.36 -6.32
CA GLU A 249 7.92 -11.64 -5.17
C GLU A 249 7.69 -10.13 -5.29
N PHE A 250 7.98 -9.53 -6.45
CA PHE A 250 7.75 -8.12 -6.70
C PHE A 250 6.31 -7.69 -6.42
N ILE A 251 5.33 -8.40 -6.98
CA ILE A 251 3.92 -8.11 -6.73
C ILE A 251 3.55 -8.35 -5.26
N HIS A 252 4.12 -9.39 -4.63
CA HIS A 252 3.86 -9.67 -3.23
C HIS A 252 4.41 -8.58 -2.29
N PHE A 253 5.63 -8.12 -2.50
CA PHE A 253 6.23 -7.02 -1.72
C PHE A 253 5.46 -5.70 -1.91
N TRP A 254 5.03 -5.38 -3.13
CA TRP A 254 4.14 -4.23 -3.36
C TRP A 254 2.76 -4.44 -2.73
N SER A 255 2.24 -5.66 -2.68
CA SER A 255 0.99 -5.98 -1.99
C SER A 255 1.10 -5.77 -0.48
N GLY A 256 2.22 -6.19 0.11
CA GLY A 256 2.55 -5.90 1.50
C GLY A 256 2.67 -4.40 1.75
N ALA A 257 3.36 -3.70 0.85
CA ALA A 257 3.56 -2.26 0.95
C ALA A 257 2.22 -1.52 0.84
N ALA A 258 1.31 -1.95 -0.02
CA ALA A 258 -0.03 -1.38 -0.15
C ALA A 258 -0.98 -1.81 0.97
N GLY A 259 -0.70 -2.92 1.66
CA GLY A 259 -1.60 -3.53 2.63
C GLY A 259 -2.79 -4.25 1.99
N VAL A 260 -2.76 -4.53 0.68
CA VAL A 260 -3.81 -5.21 -0.09
C VAL A 260 -3.20 -6.08 -1.18
N ASN A 261 -3.88 -7.15 -1.59
CA ASN A 261 -3.45 -7.99 -2.70
C ASN A 261 -3.52 -7.25 -4.04
N LEU A 262 -2.37 -6.93 -4.63
CA LEU A 262 -2.28 -6.21 -5.90
C LEU A 262 -2.29 -7.11 -7.15
N LYS A 263 -2.50 -8.42 -7.02
CA LYS A 263 -2.54 -9.35 -8.15
C LYS A 263 -3.49 -8.91 -9.27
N THR A 264 -4.68 -8.41 -8.94
CA THR A 264 -5.64 -7.92 -9.93
C THR A 264 -5.09 -6.73 -10.70
N LEU A 265 -4.51 -5.76 -9.99
CA LEU A 265 -3.87 -4.58 -10.61
C LEU A 265 -2.70 -5.01 -11.51
N ALA A 266 -1.86 -5.92 -11.03
CA ALA A 266 -0.74 -6.46 -11.79
C ALA A 266 -1.20 -7.21 -13.04
N THR A 267 -2.29 -7.99 -12.94
CA THR A 267 -2.89 -8.69 -14.08
C THR A 267 -3.32 -7.69 -15.16
N SER A 268 -3.95 -6.59 -14.77
CA SER A 268 -4.34 -5.54 -15.71
C SER A 268 -3.14 -4.83 -16.33
N ALA A 269 -2.15 -4.43 -15.53
CA ALA A 269 -0.98 -3.69 -15.98
C ALA A 269 -0.07 -4.55 -16.88
N PHE A 270 0.27 -5.75 -16.41
CA PHE A 270 1.37 -6.55 -16.95
C PHE A 270 0.94 -7.89 -17.56
N GLY A 271 -0.31 -8.30 -17.33
CA GLY A 271 -0.74 -9.68 -17.56
C GLY A 271 -0.41 -10.58 -16.36
N TRP A 272 -0.81 -11.86 -16.44
CA TRP A 272 -0.58 -12.81 -15.35
C TRP A 272 -0.30 -14.23 -15.85
N PRO A 273 0.93 -14.52 -16.31
CA PRO A 273 1.35 -15.87 -16.70
C PRO A 273 1.29 -16.86 -15.52
N ALA A 274 1.09 -18.14 -15.81
CA ALA A 274 1.03 -19.19 -14.79
C ALA A 274 2.31 -19.30 -13.93
N GLU A 275 3.47 -18.95 -14.50
CA GLU A 275 4.73 -18.87 -13.75
C GLU A 275 4.64 -17.87 -12.59
N TRP A 276 4.04 -16.69 -12.83
CA TRP A 276 3.92 -15.65 -11.80
C TRP A 276 2.96 -16.07 -10.70
N GLU A 277 1.93 -16.85 -11.00
CA GLU A 277 1.06 -17.44 -9.98
C GLU A 277 1.86 -18.33 -9.02
N THR A 278 2.72 -19.19 -9.59
CA THR A 278 3.56 -20.09 -8.81
C THR A 278 4.55 -19.29 -7.95
N GLN A 279 5.20 -18.29 -8.54
CA GLN A 279 6.12 -17.40 -7.83
C GLN A 279 5.41 -16.61 -6.71
N PHE A 280 4.20 -16.10 -6.96
CA PHE A 280 3.43 -15.29 -6.01
C PHE A 280 2.97 -16.12 -4.82
N VAL A 281 2.41 -17.31 -5.05
CA VAL A 281 2.05 -18.24 -3.97
C VAL A 281 3.27 -18.65 -3.14
N GLN A 282 4.42 -18.86 -3.79
CA GLN A 282 5.66 -19.16 -3.08
C GLN A 282 6.18 -17.96 -2.28
N ALA A 283 6.06 -16.75 -2.81
CA ALA A 283 6.42 -15.52 -2.10
C ALA A 283 5.57 -15.35 -0.83
N GLN A 284 4.25 -15.56 -0.92
CA GLN A 284 3.33 -15.51 0.23
C GLN A 284 3.71 -16.48 1.36
N ARG A 285 4.27 -17.64 1.01
CA ARG A 285 4.76 -18.62 2.00
C ARG A 285 6.11 -18.21 2.59
N SER A 286 6.97 -17.64 1.75
CA SER A 286 8.34 -17.29 2.13
C SER A 286 8.42 -15.99 2.94
N TYR A 287 7.48 -15.06 2.73
CA TYR A 287 7.43 -13.75 3.36
C TYR A 287 6.02 -13.47 3.91
N PRO A 288 5.62 -14.05 5.05
CA PRO A 288 4.22 -14.10 5.48
C PRO A 288 3.74 -12.80 6.15
N PHE A 289 3.93 -11.64 5.52
CA PHE A 289 3.25 -10.43 5.98
C PHE A 289 1.76 -10.52 5.63
N THR A 290 0.90 -10.37 6.65
CA THR A 290 -0.56 -10.45 6.48
C THR A 290 -1.08 -9.11 5.97
N TYR A 291 -1.39 -9.05 4.68
CA TYR A 291 -2.31 -8.04 4.15
C TYR A 291 -3.72 -8.63 4.16
N ALA A 292 -4.63 -7.96 4.85
CA ALA A 292 -6.05 -8.22 4.67
C ALA A 292 -6.45 -7.84 3.22
N ASN A 293 -7.73 -7.98 2.91
CA ASN A 293 -8.34 -7.17 1.87
C ASN A 293 -8.94 -5.92 2.55
N PRO A 294 -8.17 -4.96 3.11
CA PRO A 294 -8.79 -3.79 3.69
C PRO A 294 -9.04 -2.79 2.55
N GLY A 295 -10.17 -2.10 2.66
CA GLY A 295 -10.47 -0.94 1.82
C GLY A 295 -9.50 0.23 2.06
N PRO A 296 -9.88 1.45 1.63
CA PRO A 296 -9.02 2.63 1.68
C PRO A 296 -8.48 2.90 3.10
N SER A 297 -7.32 3.60 3.18
CA SER A 297 -6.75 4.06 4.45
C SER A 297 -7.82 4.70 5.35
N ALA A 298 -8.02 4.11 6.52
CA ALA A 298 -9.13 4.46 7.42
C ALA A 298 -8.71 5.50 8.45
N VAL A 299 -7.45 5.49 8.87
CA VAL A 299 -6.89 6.37 9.91
C VAL A 299 -5.50 6.82 9.46
N THR A 300 -5.06 8.01 9.81
CA THR A 300 -3.65 8.43 9.69
C THR A 300 -3.18 8.99 11.02
N VAL A 301 -2.14 8.42 11.61
CA VAL A 301 -1.53 8.91 12.86
C VAL A 301 -0.30 9.75 12.55
N PHE A 302 -0.01 10.77 13.37
CA PHE A 302 1.05 11.75 13.13
C PHE A 302 1.92 11.98 14.35
N GLN A 303 3.20 12.28 14.11
CA GLN A 303 4.18 12.52 15.16
C GLN A 303 3.89 13.79 15.96
N ASP A 304 3.55 14.87 15.26
CA ASP A 304 3.41 16.19 15.87
C ASP A 304 1.93 16.63 15.87
N ILE A 305 1.64 17.67 16.65
CA ILE A 305 0.34 18.38 16.59
C ILE A 305 0.04 18.90 15.18
N ASN A 306 -1.22 19.19 14.91
CA ASN A 306 -1.74 19.70 13.63
C ASN A 306 -1.38 18.83 12.44
N HIS A 307 -1.30 17.50 12.64
CA HIS A 307 -0.94 16.52 11.62
C HIS A 307 0.46 16.74 11.03
N GLY A 308 1.40 17.21 11.87
CA GLY A 308 2.79 17.46 11.52
C GLY A 308 3.71 16.24 11.67
N GLY A 309 5.01 16.43 11.40
CA GLY A 309 6.00 15.37 11.52
C GLY A 309 5.85 14.25 10.48
N TYR A 310 6.16 13.01 10.86
CA TYR A 310 5.83 11.84 10.03
C TYR A 310 4.35 11.48 10.20
N GLY A 311 3.76 10.86 9.17
CA GLY A 311 2.39 10.36 9.21
C GLY A 311 2.27 8.94 8.66
N ALA A 312 1.57 8.06 9.38
CA ALA A 312 1.32 6.68 8.99
C ALA A 312 -0.17 6.44 8.74
N ALA A 313 -0.54 6.16 7.49
CA ALA A 313 -1.91 5.88 7.08
C ALA A 313 -2.21 4.38 7.29
N LEU A 314 -3.13 4.06 8.18
CA LEU A 314 -3.45 2.73 8.66
C LEU A 314 -4.84 2.30 8.15
N PRO A 315 -4.95 1.23 7.36
CA PRO A 315 -6.23 0.58 7.05
C PRO A 315 -6.89 -0.02 8.30
N VAL A 316 -8.10 -0.56 8.14
CA VAL A 316 -8.73 -1.40 9.18
C VAL A 316 -7.80 -2.57 9.53
N GLY A 317 -7.54 -2.74 10.82
CA GLY A 317 -6.58 -3.72 11.31
C GLY A 317 -6.22 -3.49 12.78
N SER A 318 -5.41 -4.40 13.31
CA SER A 318 -4.88 -4.31 14.67
C SER A 318 -3.36 -4.23 14.58
N TYR A 319 -2.79 -3.21 15.21
CA TYR A 319 -1.39 -2.85 15.09
C TYR A 319 -0.75 -2.82 16.47
N ASN A 320 -0.06 -3.91 16.83
CA ASN A 320 0.83 -3.92 17.99
C ASN A 320 2.10 -3.10 17.70
N LEU A 321 3.00 -2.93 18.67
CA LEU A 321 4.20 -2.11 18.52
C LEU A 321 5.06 -2.52 17.32
N ALA A 322 5.25 -3.83 17.13
CA ALA A 322 6.02 -4.35 16.01
C ALA A 322 5.36 -4.00 14.66
N ALA A 323 4.03 -4.11 14.58
CA ALA A 323 3.28 -3.69 13.40
C ALA A 323 3.38 -2.18 13.20
N LEU A 324 3.11 -1.35 14.22
CA LEU A 324 3.22 0.11 14.13
C LEU A 324 4.62 0.56 13.68
N SER A 325 5.67 -0.05 14.21
CA SER A 325 7.05 0.18 13.78
C SER A 325 7.26 -0.14 12.29
N ALA A 326 6.66 -1.23 11.79
CA ALA A 326 6.69 -1.57 10.37
C ALA A 326 5.90 -0.57 9.49
N TRP A 327 4.92 0.12 10.06
CA TRP A 327 4.20 1.23 9.43
C TRP A 327 4.89 2.60 9.61
N GLY A 328 6.09 2.63 10.20
CA GLY A 328 6.89 3.84 10.40
C GLY A 328 6.51 4.68 11.62
N VAL A 329 5.68 4.14 12.51
CA VAL A 329 5.26 4.77 13.77
C VAL A 329 6.21 4.35 14.88
N ARG A 330 6.83 5.31 15.56
CA ARG A 330 7.70 5.03 16.72
C ARG A 330 6.84 4.85 17.96
N ASN A 331 7.36 4.08 18.93
CA ASN A 331 6.68 3.92 20.22
C ASN A 331 6.51 5.28 20.89
N ASP A 332 5.35 5.52 21.50
CA ASP A 332 5.14 6.69 22.35
C ASP A 332 5.49 8.01 21.62
N ASP A 333 5.04 8.15 20.37
CA ASP A 333 5.42 9.26 19.48
C ASP A 333 4.24 9.65 18.56
N ILE A 334 2.99 9.38 18.98
CA ILE A 334 1.76 9.80 18.29
C ILE A 334 1.15 10.99 19.04
N THR A 335 1.01 12.11 18.35
CA THR A 335 0.49 13.36 18.92
C THR A 335 -0.78 13.88 18.23
N SER A 336 -1.09 13.44 17.00
CA SER A 336 -2.36 13.80 16.34
C SER A 336 -2.84 12.72 15.37
N VAL A 337 -4.11 12.79 14.95
CA VAL A 337 -4.74 11.76 14.13
C VAL A 337 -5.75 12.32 13.15
N ARG A 338 -5.87 11.69 11.98
CA ARG A 338 -7.02 11.82 11.07
C ARG A 338 -7.79 10.52 11.01
N VAL A 339 -9.11 10.58 11.05
CA VAL A 339 -9.98 9.41 11.01
C VAL A 339 -10.99 9.61 9.90
N ALA A 340 -10.92 8.76 8.87
CA ALA A 340 -11.85 8.80 7.77
C ALA A 340 -13.28 8.53 8.26
N SER A 341 -14.25 9.18 7.63
CA SER A 341 -15.67 8.99 7.95
C SER A 341 -16.06 7.51 7.90
N GLY A 342 -16.80 7.05 8.91
CA GLY A 342 -17.20 5.64 9.05
C GLY A 342 -16.16 4.74 9.73
N TYR A 343 -15.03 5.29 10.18
CA TYR A 343 -13.97 4.56 10.88
C TYR A 343 -13.69 5.14 12.27
N LYS A 344 -13.07 4.32 13.10
CA LYS A 344 -12.57 4.68 14.42
C LYS A 344 -11.19 4.06 14.64
N VAL A 345 -10.40 4.70 15.49
CA VAL A 345 -9.18 4.15 16.05
C VAL A 345 -9.32 4.07 17.56
N THR A 346 -8.92 2.96 18.14
CA THR A 346 -8.71 2.81 19.58
C THR A 346 -7.22 2.65 19.81
N PHE A 347 -6.61 3.63 20.46
CA PHE A 347 -5.24 3.59 20.91
C PHE A 347 -5.14 2.90 22.28
N TYR A 348 -4.00 2.28 22.55
CA TYR A 348 -3.68 1.56 23.79
C TYR A 348 -2.30 1.99 24.31
N ALA A 349 -2.22 2.28 25.61
CA ALA A 349 -1.00 2.76 26.27
C ALA A 349 0.09 1.68 26.33
N ASP A 350 -0.30 0.40 26.34
CA ASP A 350 0.63 -0.73 26.36
C ASP A 350 0.55 -1.53 25.05
N ASP A 351 1.56 -2.39 24.82
CA ASP A 351 1.60 -3.25 23.64
C ASP A 351 0.50 -4.33 23.67
N ASN A 352 0.20 -4.87 22.49
CA ASN A 352 -0.78 -5.94 22.27
C ASN A 352 -2.17 -5.59 22.81
N PHE A 353 -2.57 -4.32 22.65
CA PHE A 353 -3.92 -3.81 22.92
C PHE A 353 -4.34 -3.90 24.39
N THR A 354 -3.39 -3.60 25.28
CA THR A 354 -3.58 -3.62 26.74
C THR A 354 -3.37 -2.23 27.35
N GLY A 355 -3.62 -2.08 28.66
CA GLY A 355 -3.48 -0.80 29.34
C GLY A 355 -4.65 0.16 29.14
N ALA A 356 -4.41 1.44 29.47
CA ALA A 356 -5.39 2.49 29.23
C ALA A 356 -5.62 2.69 27.73
N SER A 357 -6.83 3.11 27.35
CA SER A 357 -7.20 3.27 25.94
C SER A 357 -7.93 4.57 25.64
N LEU A 358 -7.70 5.15 24.46
CA LEU A 358 -8.42 6.31 23.92
C LEU A 358 -9.02 5.96 22.57
N THR A 359 -10.28 6.30 22.33
CA THR A 359 -10.93 6.09 21.03
C THR A 359 -11.21 7.42 20.34
N LYS A 360 -10.88 7.50 19.05
CA LYS A 360 -11.20 8.62 18.17
C LYS A 360 -12.01 8.16 16.98
N THR A 361 -13.03 8.94 16.64
CA THR A 361 -13.98 8.69 15.54
C THR A 361 -13.96 9.78 14.47
N GLY A 362 -13.07 10.74 14.62
CA GLY A 362 -12.89 11.88 13.73
C GLY A 362 -11.47 12.42 13.87
N ASP A 363 -11.11 13.35 12.99
CA ASP A 363 -9.82 14.03 13.05
C ASP A 363 -9.62 14.72 14.40
N ASP A 364 -8.41 14.61 14.92
CA ASP A 364 -7.96 15.29 16.11
C ASP A 364 -6.61 15.94 15.82
N ALA A 365 -6.52 17.25 16.01
CA ALA A 365 -5.30 18.00 15.75
C ALA A 365 -4.27 17.85 16.89
N SER A 366 -4.65 17.38 18.08
CA SER A 366 -3.72 17.34 19.22
C SER A 366 -4.23 16.43 20.34
N LEU A 367 -3.69 15.22 20.46
CA LEU A 367 -3.96 14.32 21.59
C LEU A 367 -3.39 14.82 22.93
N VAL A 368 -2.66 15.95 22.94
CA VAL A 368 -2.20 16.62 24.15
C VAL A 368 -3.37 17.06 25.02
N ASP A 369 -4.46 17.56 24.41
CA ASP A 369 -5.63 18.04 25.17
C ASP A 369 -6.51 16.89 25.72
N ASP A 370 -6.26 15.67 25.26
CA ASP A 370 -6.82 14.42 25.80
C ASP A 370 -5.96 13.77 26.91
N ASN A 371 -4.83 14.39 27.29
CA ASN A 371 -3.78 13.78 28.10
C ASN A 371 -3.25 12.45 27.50
N TRP A 372 -3.13 12.39 26.17
CA TRP A 372 -2.77 11.18 25.41
C TRP A 372 -1.60 11.38 24.44
N ASN A 373 -0.83 12.45 24.63
CA ASN A 373 0.38 12.74 23.88
C ASN A 373 1.45 11.67 24.14
N ASP A 374 1.99 11.09 23.06
CA ASP A 374 3.15 10.19 23.16
C ASP A 374 2.93 9.01 24.11
N ILE A 375 1.70 8.48 24.14
CA ILE A 375 1.30 7.36 25.02
C ILE A 375 1.01 6.08 24.22
N ALA A 376 0.64 6.18 22.94
CA ALA A 376 0.18 5.03 22.17
C ALA A 376 1.35 4.06 21.86
N THR A 377 1.30 2.86 22.45
CA THR A 377 2.20 1.74 22.10
C THR A 377 1.54 0.76 21.11
N SER A 378 0.21 0.64 21.11
CA SER A 378 -0.54 -0.15 20.12
C SER A 378 -1.89 0.47 19.77
N LEU A 379 -2.49 0.12 18.63
CA LEU A 379 -3.82 0.63 18.24
C LEU A 379 -4.62 -0.36 17.38
N VAL A 380 -5.94 -0.20 17.41
CA VAL A 380 -6.89 -0.93 16.56
C VAL A 380 -7.67 0.06 15.71
N VAL A 381 -7.59 -0.08 14.39
CA VAL A 381 -8.44 0.63 13.43
C VAL A 381 -9.60 -0.28 13.04
N SER A 382 -10.82 0.22 13.18
CA SER A 382 -12.03 -0.52 12.84
C SER A 382 -13.09 0.41 12.27
N THR A 383 -14.17 -0.16 11.73
CA THR A 383 -15.32 0.65 11.32
C THR A 383 -16.02 1.23 12.58
N ASN A 384 -16.48 2.48 12.49
CA ASN A 384 -17.13 3.20 13.60
C ASN A 384 -18.62 2.87 13.74
N GLY A 385 -18.97 1.58 13.69
CA GLY A 385 -20.30 1.12 14.07
C GLY A 385 -21.47 1.62 13.24
N THR A 386 -21.28 2.34 12.12
CA THR A 386 -22.31 2.39 11.08
C THR A 386 -22.21 1.09 10.31
N ALA A 387 -23.11 0.15 10.61
CA ALA A 387 -23.31 -1.02 9.76
C ALA A 387 -23.39 -0.53 8.30
N ALA A 388 -22.57 -1.11 7.41
CA ALA A 388 -22.74 -0.88 5.99
C ALA A 388 -24.22 -1.10 5.67
N PRO A 389 -24.88 -0.21 4.90
CA PRO A 389 -26.32 -0.32 4.66
C PRO A 389 -26.66 -1.75 4.25
N ALA A 390 -27.41 -2.43 5.12
CA ALA A 390 -27.75 -3.83 4.95
C ALA A 390 -29.17 -3.90 4.41
N THR A 391 -29.31 -4.47 3.23
CA THR A 391 -30.64 -4.72 2.65
C THR A 391 -31.16 -6.01 3.26
N THR A 392 -32.13 -5.90 4.18
CA THR A 392 -32.84 -7.05 4.72
C THR A 392 -34.10 -7.31 3.89
N ILE A 393 -34.23 -8.51 3.37
CA ILE A 393 -35.34 -8.96 2.55
C ILE A 393 -36.07 -10.04 3.35
N GLN A 394 -37.34 -9.80 3.62
CA GLN A 394 -38.21 -10.79 4.26
C GLN A 394 -38.48 -11.94 3.28
N ALA A 395 -38.39 -13.19 3.74
CA ALA A 395 -38.42 -14.35 2.86
C ALA A 395 -39.72 -14.42 2.05
N GLN A 396 -40.84 -14.10 2.69
CA GLN A 396 -42.18 -14.06 2.12
C GLN A 396 -42.40 -12.94 1.09
N ASN A 397 -41.50 -11.96 0.99
CA ASN A 397 -41.58 -10.87 0.01
C ASN A 397 -40.94 -11.23 -1.34
N TYR A 398 -41.07 -12.48 -1.76
CA TYR A 398 -40.58 -12.93 -3.06
C TYR A 398 -41.41 -12.31 -4.21
N SER A 399 -40.75 -12.04 -5.34
CA SER A 399 -41.39 -11.65 -6.60
C SER A 399 -41.88 -12.86 -7.41
N GLY A 400 -41.32 -14.04 -7.14
CA GLY A 400 -41.75 -15.32 -7.70
C GLY A 400 -41.21 -16.47 -6.85
N MET A 401 -41.88 -17.62 -6.88
CA MET A 401 -41.45 -18.81 -6.17
C MET A 401 -41.91 -20.09 -6.86
N SER A 402 -41.36 -21.23 -6.43
CA SER A 402 -41.89 -22.56 -6.74
C SER A 402 -41.86 -23.43 -5.49
N GLY A 403 -42.95 -24.15 -5.23
CA GLY A 403 -43.06 -25.22 -4.22
C GLY A 403 -43.24 -24.77 -2.76
N VAL A 404 -42.94 -23.51 -2.43
CA VAL A 404 -42.91 -23.05 -1.04
C VAL A 404 -44.26 -22.58 -0.49
N MET A 405 -44.39 -22.59 0.85
CA MET A 405 -45.54 -22.04 1.58
C MET A 405 -45.09 -21.03 2.64
N THR A 406 -45.98 -20.10 3.01
CA THR A 406 -45.74 -19.18 4.12
C THR A 406 -46.50 -19.63 5.37
N GLU A 407 -45.89 -19.45 6.54
CA GLU A 407 -46.49 -19.73 7.84
C GLU A 407 -46.14 -18.65 8.85
N ALA A 408 -46.83 -18.61 9.99
CA ALA A 408 -46.48 -17.68 11.07
C ALA A 408 -45.14 -18.08 11.71
N THR A 409 -44.25 -17.10 11.91
CA THR A 409 -42.95 -17.35 12.54
C THR A 409 -42.97 -17.03 14.03
N SER A 410 -42.26 -17.84 14.80
CA SER A 410 -41.94 -17.59 16.21
C SER A 410 -40.60 -16.87 16.43
N ASP A 411 -39.88 -16.55 15.34
CA ASP A 411 -38.61 -15.84 15.42
C ASP A 411 -38.79 -14.43 16.00
N SER A 412 -37.68 -13.85 16.47
CA SER A 412 -37.67 -12.48 16.99
C SER A 412 -38.16 -11.47 15.93
N GLY A 413 -39.17 -10.68 16.27
CA GLY A 413 -39.82 -9.73 15.35
C GLY A 413 -41.17 -10.21 14.81
N GLY A 414 -41.50 -11.50 14.96
CA GLY A 414 -42.77 -12.07 14.50
C GLY A 414 -42.94 -12.03 12.97
N GLY A 415 -44.19 -12.07 12.49
CA GLY A 415 -44.52 -12.05 11.06
C GLY A 415 -44.69 -13.44 10.47
N SER A 416 -44.18 -13.64 9.26
CA SER A 416 -44.24 -14.93 8.55
C SER A 416 -42.86 -15.37 8.09
N ASN A 417 -42.61 -16.67 8.08
CA ASN A 417 -41.48 -17.28 7.38
C ASN A 417 -41.97 -18.04 6.15
N VAL A 418 -41.04 -18.44 5.29
CA VAL A 418 -41.25 -19.41 4.23
C VAL A 418 -40.82 -20.79 4.71
N GLY A 419 -41.59 -21.82 4.42
CA GLY A 419 -41.33 -23.21 4.77
C GLY A 419 -41.89 -24.16 3.72
N SER A 420 -41.94 -25.45 4.05
CA SER A 420 -42.21 -26.53 3.08
C SER A 420 -41.27 -26.47 1.87
N ILE A 421 -40.01 -26.12 2.11
CA ILE A 421 -38.98 -26.00 1.08
C ILE A 421 -38.43 -27.40 0.79
N ASP A 422 -38.75 -27.93 -0.38
CA ASP A 422 -38.23 -29.19 -0.89
C ASP A 422 -37.05 -28.98 -1.84
N THR A 423 -36.31 -30.06 -2.13
CA THR A 423 -35.19 -30.01 -3.08
C THR A 423 -35.69 -29.61 -4.46
N GLY A 424 -35.14 -28.52 -5.01
CA GLY A 424 -35.51 -27.96 -6.31
C GLY A 424 -36.40 -26.71 -6.22
N ASP A 425 -36.94 -26.41 -5.04
CA ASP A 425 -37.73 -25.20 -4.81
C ASP A 425 -36.85 -23.94 -4.85
N TRP A 426 -37.50 -22.79 -5.09
CA TRP A 426 -36.79 -21.52 -5.17
C TRP A 426 -37.67 -20.33 -4.81
N LEU A 427 -37.00 -19.25 -4.40
CA LEU A 427 -37.57 -17.92 -4.23
C LEU A 427 -36.75 -16.92 -5.04
N ALA A 428 -37.41 -16.00 -5.74
CA ALA A 428 -36.76 -14.94 -6.50
C ALA A 428 -37.22 -13.55 -6.01
N TYR A 429 -36.28 -12.64 -5.87
CA TYR A 429 -36.48 -11.25 -5.45
C TYR A 429 -35.95 -10.33 -6.56
N ASN A 430 -36.85 -9.57 -7.19
CA ASN A 430 -36.49 -8.73 -8.32
C ASN A 430 -36.00 -7.35 -7.87
N GLY A 431 -35.12 -6.74 -8.67
CA GLY A 431 -34.73 -5.35 -8.48
C GLY A 431 -33.76 -5.10 -7.31
N ILE A 432 -33.02 -6.12 -6.87
CA ILE A 432 -32.07 -5.98 -5.76
C ILE A 432 -30.82 -5.27 -6.26
N GLN A 433 -30.50 -4.14 -5.62
CA GLN A 433 -29.35 -3.31 -5.98
C GLN A 433 -28.10 -3.70 -5.20
N PHE A 434 -27.01 -3.90 -5.93
CA PHE A 434 -25.64 -3.98 -5.43
C PHE A 434 -24.93 -2.68 -5.85
N PRO A 435 -24.81 -1.68 -4.96
CA PRO A 435 -24.40 -0.32 -5.35
C PRO A 435 -22.94 -0.21 -5.80
N SER A 436 -22.08 -1.16 -5.42
CA SER A 436 -20.66 -1.19 -5.80
C SER A 436 -20.15 -2.62 -6.01
N SER A 437 -19.21 -2.79 -6.94
CA SER A 437 -18.57 -4.08 -7.19
C SER A 437 -17.74 -4.53 -5.97
N GLY A 438 -17.65 -5.84 -5.73
CA GLY A 438 -16.77 -6.43 -4.71
C GLY A 438 -17.51 -7.36 -3.76
N SER A 439 -16.96 -7.56 -2.56
CA SER A 439 -17.47 -8.55 -1.61
C SER A 439 -18.73 -8.09 -0.86
N TYR A 440 -19.65 -9.02 -0.65
CA TYR A 440 -20.86 -8.86 0.15
C TYR A 440 -21.00 -10.07 1.07
N LYS A 441 -21.34 -9.82 2.34
CA LYS A 441 -21.80 -10.86 3.25
C LYS A 441 -23.29 -11.07 3.03
N ILE A 442 -23.69 -12.32 2.81
CA ILE A 442 -25.08 -12.72 2.67
C ILE A 442 -25.41 -13.60 3.86
N GLU A 443 -26.46 -13.21 4.58
CA GLU A 443 -26.92 -13.88 5.79
C GLU A 443 -28.33 -14.39 5.57
N TYR A 444 -28.64 -15.56 6.11
CA TYR A 444 -29.94 -16.22 6.02
C TYR A 444 -30.38 -16.62 7.40
N ARG A 445 -31.57 -16.22 7.79
CA ARG A 445 -32.20 -16.65 9.04
C ARG A 445 -33.04 -17.87 8.77
N VAL A 446 -32.56 -19.01 9.24
CA VAL A 446 -33.05 -20.34 8.86
C VAL A 446 -33.39 -21.18 10.08
N SER A 447 -34.25 -22.17 9.89
CA SER A 447 -34.51 -23.24 10.84
C SER A 447 -34.58 -24.58 10.12
N SER A 448 -34.19 -25.67 10.78
CA SER A 448 -34.32 -27.03 10.26
C SER A 448 -34.37 -28.01 11.43
N LEU A 449 -35.36 -28.90 11.44
CA LEU A 449 -35.49 -29.90 12.51
C LEU A 449 -34.24 -30.80 12.58
N SER A 450 -33.87 -31.40 11.45
CA SER A 450 -32.80 -32.41 11.39
C SER A 450 -31.52 -31.93 10.71
N GLY A 451 -31.50 -30.72 10.14
CA GLY A 451 -30.41 -30.25 9.29
C GLY A 451 -30.37 -30.97 7.94
N GLY A 452 -29.25 -30.86 7.24
CA GLY A 452 -29.04 -31.54 5.95
C GLY A 452 -29.60 -30.80 4.74
N GLY A 453 -30.23 -29.65 4.95
CA GLY A 453 -30.61 -28.72 3.90
C GLY A 453 -29.40 -28.00 3.31
N ARG A 454 -29.54 -27.49 2.09
CA ARG A 454 -28.52 -26.70 1.40
C ARG A 454 -29.20 -25.70 0.47
N LEU A 455 -28.77 -24.46 0.54
CA LEU A 455 -29.20 -23.43 -0.41
C LEU A 455 -28.05 -22.99 -1.31
N SER A 456 -28.38 -22.45 -2.49
CA SER A 456 -27.50 -21.58 -3.27
C SER A 456 -28.10 -20.18 -3.39
N LEU A 457 -27.21 -19.19 -3.48
CA LEU A 457 -27.57 -17.83 -3.86
C LEU A 457 -27.25 -17.63 -5.32
N ASP A 458 -28.23 -17.18 -6.08
CA ASP A 458 -28.11 -17.05 -7.52
C ASP A 458 -28.49 -15.64 -7.98
N LEU A 459 -27.98 -15.22 -9.13
CA LEU A 459 -28.43 -14.03 -9.85
C LEU A 459 -29.07 -14.43 -11.17
N ASN A 460 -30.12 -13.70 -11.54
CA ASN A 460 -30.78 -13.78 -12.85
C ASN A 460 -31.21 -15.22 -13.20
N ALA A 461 -32.07 -15.79 -12.34
CA ALA A 461 -32.65 -17.12 -12.51
C ALA A 461 -31.62 -18.24 -12.68
N GLY A 462 -30.60 -18.27 -11.82
CA GLY A 462 -29.57 -19.33 -11.84
C GLY A 462 -28.45 -19.12 -12.85
N THR A 463 -28.52 -18.07 -13.70
CA THR A 463 -27.46 -17.77 -14.68
C THR A 463 -26.10 -17.57 -14.01
N THR A 464 -26.08 -17.04 -12.79
CA THR A 464 -24.85 -16.89 -12.00
C THR A 464 -25.09 -17.40 -10.59
N VAL A 465 -24.48 -18.52 -10.24
CA VAL A 465 -24.48 -19.06 -8.87
C VAL A 465 -23.33 -18.41 -8.10
N LEU A 466 -23.65 -17.71 -7.01
CA LEU A 466 -22.69 -16.97 -6.20
C LEU A 466 -22.08 -17.80 -5.06
N GLY A 467 -22.69 -18.94 -4.73
CA GLY A 467 -22.18 -19.87 -3.75
C GLY A 467 -23.29 -20.66 -3.05
N THR A 468 -22.91 -21.64 -2.25
CA THR A 468 -23.83 -22.48 -1.47
C THR A 468 -23.60 -22.33 0.04
N VAL A 469 -24.63 -22.66 0.82
CA VAL A 469 -24.59 -22.70 2.30
C VAL A 469 -25.34 -23.93 2.79
N ASP A 470 -24.69 -24.70 3.66
CA ASP A 470 -25.32 -25.81 4.38
C ASP A 470 -26.18 -25.29 5.53
N ILE A 471 -27.37 -25.87 5.68
CA ILE A 471 -28.32 -25.54 6.75
C ILE A 471 -28.18 -26.56 7.88
N PRO A 472 -27.69 -26.13 9.06
CA PRO A 472 -27.51 -27.03 10.19
C PRO A 472 -28.85 -27.41 10.82
N SER A 473 -28.86 -28.49 11.62
CA SER A 473 -29.98 -28.75 12.52
C SER A 473 -30.08 -27.64 13.56
N THR A 474 -31.28 -27.10 13.73
CA THR A 474 -31.64 -26.17 14.80
C THR A 474 -32.50 -26.83 15.87
N GLY A 475 -32.79 -28.13 15.74
CA GLY A 475 -33.59 -28.91 16.67
C GLY A 475 -35.09 -28.63 16.63
N GLY A 476 -35.58 -27.82 15.68
CA GLY A 476 -36.99 -27.53 15.51
C GLY A 476 -37.29 -26.61 14.33
N TRP A 477 -38.48 -26.75 13.73
CA TRP A 477 -38.95 -25.93 12.59
C TRP A 477 -39.09 -24.45 12.90
N GLN A 478 -39.11 -24.11 14.18
CA GLN A 478 -39.32 -22.77 14.70
C GLN A 478 -38.17 -22.35 15.64
N ASN A 479 -37.05 -23.10 15.61
CA ASN A 479 -35.80 -22.73 16.26
C ASN A 479 -34.86 -22.11 15.21
N TRP A 480 -34.50 -20.85 15.39
CA TRP A 480 -33.87 -20.06 14.34
C TRP A 480 -32.39 -19.79 14.59
N THR A 481 -31.57 -19.97 13.56
CA THR A 481 -30.16 -19.57 13.53
C THR A 481 -29.87 -18.73 12.30
N THR A 482 -28.75 -18.02 12.29
CA THR A 482 -28.29 -17.27 11.13
C THR A 482 -27.05 -17.93 10.54
N VAL A 483 -27.15 -18.36 9.29
CA VAL A 483 -26.00 -18.84 8.51
C VAL A 483 -25.58 -17.76 7.52
N SER A 484 -24.32 -17.79 7.09
CA SER A 484 -23.82 -16.76 6.17
C SER A 484 -22.66 -17.24 5.31
N HIS A 485 -22.46 -16.57 4.18
CA HIS A 485 -21.24 -16.67 3.39
C HIS A 485 -20.86 -15.31 2.80
N THR A 486 -19.69 -15.24 2.16
CA THR A 486 -19.24 -14.06 1.42
C THR A 486 -19.25 -14.36 -0.07
N VAL A 487 -19.80 -13.44 -0.85
CA VAL A 487 -19.89 -13.53 -2.32
C VAL A 487 -19.28 -12.28 -2.95
N ASN A 488 -18.76 -12.40 -4.18
CA ASN A 488 -18.33 -11.25 -4.97
C ASN A 488 -19.37 -10.95 -6.04
N VAL A 489 -19.84 -9.70 -6.08
CA VAL A 489 -20.89 -9.25 -7.01
C VAL A 489 -20.43 -7.97 -7.68
N THR A 490 -20.64 -7.85 -8.98
CA THR A 490 -20.44 -6.60 -9.72
C THR A 490 -21.55 -5.62 -9.41
N ALA A 491 -21.26 -4.31 -9.42
CA ALA A 491 -22.28 -3.29 -9.23
C ALA A 491 -23.40 -3.44 -10.27
N GLY A 492 -24.65 -3.35 -9.83
CA GLY A 492 -25.80 -3.50 -10.71
C GLY A 492 -27.08 -3.84 -9.96
N THR A 493 -28.16 -3.97 -10.72
CA THR A 493 -29.46 -4.41 -10.24
C THR A 493 -29.73 -5.82 -10.77
N TYR A 494 -30.09 -6.74 -9.88
CA TYR A 494 -30.25 -8.16 -10.20
C TYR A 494 -31.56 -8.71 -9.67
N ASN A 495 -31.99 -9.82 -10.28
CA ASN A 495 -32.97 -10.71 -9.65
C ASN A 495 -32.19 -11.70 -8.80
N VAL A 496 -32.30 -11.60 -7.48
CA VAL A 496 -31.62 -12.47 -6.53
C VAL A 496 -32.49 -13.70 -6.29
N GLY A 497 -31.90 -14.90 -6.43
CA GLY A 497 -32.55 -16.18 -6.20
C GLY A 497 -31.98 -16.89 -4.97
N VAL A 498 -32.86 -17.53 -4.19
CA VAL A 498 -32.48 -18.55 -3.21
C VAL A 498 -33.02 -19.88 -3.72
N TYR A 499 -32.13 -20.80 -4.06
CA TYR A 499 -32.46 -22.12 -4.61
C TYR A 499 -32.15 -23.22 -3.60
N ALA A 500 -33.09 -24.14 -3.40
CA ALA A 500 -32.95 -25.26 -2.48
C ALA A 500 -32.26 -26.45 -3.15
N ALA A 501 -30.92 -26.46 -3.13
CA ALA A 501 -30.12 -27.59 -3.58
C ALA A 501 -30.37 -28.87 -2.74
N ALA A 502 -30.77 -28.70 -1.48
CA ALA A 502 -31.41 -29.73 -0.67
C ALA A 502 -32.48 -29.08 0.23
N GLY A 503 -33.69 -29.65 0.26
CA GLY A 503 -34.81 -29.17 1.06
C GLY A 503 -34.72 -29.48 2.57
N GLY A 504 -35.84 -29.31 3.29
CA GLY A 504 -35.94 -29.66 4.72
C GLY A 504 -35.57 -28.54 5.69
N TRP A 505 -35.85 -27.28 5.32
CA TRP A 505 -35.58 -26.10 6.15
C TRP A 505 -36.60 -24.99 5.89
N ASN A 506 -36.66 -24.02 6.80
CA ASN A 506 -37.45 -22.79 6.64
C ASN A 506 -36.53 -21.58 6.52
N LEU A 507 -37.01 -20.51 5.89
CA LEU A 507 -36.33 -19.22 5.72
C LEU A 507 -37.20 -18.09 6.25
N ASN A 508 -36.66 -17.26 7.15
CA ASN A 508 -37.35 -16.07 7.65
C ASN A 508 -36.97 -14.80 6.90
N TRP A 509 -35.67 -14.54 6.75
CA TRP A 509 -35.17 -13.41 5.98
C TRP A 509 -33.78 -13.71 5.43
N LEU A 510 -33.40 -12.97 4.38
CA LEU A 510 -32.02 -12.83 3.94
C LEU A 510 -31.55 -11.39 4.11
N ARG A 511 -30.26 -11.19 4.39
CA ARG A 511 -29.66 -9.87 4.56
C ARG A 511 -28.37 -9.77 3.78
N ILE A 512 -28.27 -8.69 3.00
CA ILE A 512 -27.14 -8.41 2.12
C ILE A 512 -26.38 -7.22 2.70
N THR A 513 -25.12 -7.42 3.04
CA THR A 513 -24.27 -6.37 3.62
C THR A 513 -23.00 -6.24 2.79
N LYS A 514 -22.68 -5.04 2.32
CA LYS A 514 -21.38 -4.78 1.70
C LYS A 514 -20.28 -4.93 2.77
N ILE A 515 -19.21 -5.63 2.45
CA ILE A 515 -18.06 -5.81 3.37
C ILE A 515 -16.75 -5.31 2.77
#